data_AF-M0E9G1-F1
#
_entry.id   AF-M0E9G1-F1
#
_cell.length_a   1.000
_cell.length_b   1.000
_cell.length_c   1.000
_cell.angle_alpha   90.00
_cell.angle_beta   90.00
_cell.angle_gamma   90.00
#
_symmetry.space_group_name_H-M   'P 1'
#
loop_
_entity.id
_entity.type
_entity.pdbx_description
1 polymer ?
#
loop_
_entity_poly.entity_id
_entity_poly.type
_entity_poly.pdbx_seq_one_letter_code
_entity_poly.pdbx_strand_id
1 'polypeptide(L)' 'MRARERDTDMASSLPLSDDEKEQMQRGRVSSGVATDEADIDEILYG' A
#
# COMPACT_ATOMS: atom_id res chain seq x y z
N MET A 1 -21.56 27.62 2.43
CA MET A 1 -20.19 27.41 1.93
C MET A 1 -20.10 25.96 1.49
N ARG A 2 -20.08 25.70 0.17
CA ARG A 2 -20.13 24.33 -0.40
C ARG A 2 -18.79 23.66 -0.12
N ALA A 3 -18.79 22.49 0.51
CA ALA A 3 -17.59 21.66 0.62
C ALA A 3 -17.08 21.37 -0.81
N ARG A 4 -15.79 21.59 -1.06
CA ARG A 4 -15.16 21.09 -2.28
C ARG A 4 -15.11 19.57 -2.14
N GLU A 5 -15.95 18.90 -2.92
CA GLU A 5 -15.85 17.48 -3.21
C GLU A 5 -14.43 17.23 -3.76
N ARG A 6 -13.65 16.38 -3.08
CA ARG A 6 -12.39 15.88 -3.67
C ARG A 6 -12.81 14.89 -4.75
N ASP A 7 -12.51 15.17 -6.00
CA ASP A 7 -12.38 14.13 -7.02
C ASP A 7 -11.17 13.28 -6.64
N THR A 8 -11.44 12.21 -5.90
CA THR A 8 -10.45 11.20 -5.58
C THR A 8 -10.46 10.19 -6.71
N ASP A 9 -9.58 10.39 -7.69
CA ASP A 9 -9.20 9.33 -8.64
C ASP A 9 -8.43 8.23 -7.87
N MET A 10 -9.14 7.42 -7.08
CA MET A 10 -8.72 6.04 -6.82
C MET A 10 -9.02 5.27 -8.10
N ALA A 11 -8.28 5.62 -9.15
CA ALA A 11 -8.46 5.12 -10.50
C ALA A 11 -8.27 3.61 -10.47
N SER A 12 -9.37 2.88 -10.57
CA SER A 12 -9.45 1.43 -10.78
C SER A 12 -8.67 0.62 -9.74
N SER A 13 -9.38 -0.10 -8.86
CA SER A 13 -8.81 -1.37 -8.40
C SER A 13 -8.59 -2.17 -9.67
N LEU A 14 -7.37 -2.22 -10.21
CA LEU A 14 -7.00 -3.21 -11.21
C LEU A 14 -6.84 -4.49 -10.40
N PRO A 15 -7.85 -5.37 -10.32
CA PRO A 15 -7.66 -6.62 -9.62
C PRO A 15 -6.56 -7.35 -10.38
N LEU A 16 -5.41 -7.50 -9.73
CA LEU A 16 -4.35 -8.31 -10.29
C LEU A 16 -4.93 -9.71 -10.52
N SER A 17 -4.68 -10.26 -11.71
CA SER A 17 -4.86 -11.68 -11.95
C SER A 17 -4.00 -12.48 -10.97
N ASP A 18 -4.35 -13.75 -10.78
CA ASP A 18 -3.61 -14.58 -9.83
C ASP A 18 -2.14 -14.77 -10.26
N ASP A 19 -1.87 -14.79 -11.56
CA ASP A 19 -0.51 -14.82 -12.12
C ASP A 19 0.29 -13.55 -11.82
N GLU A 20 -0.36 -12.38 -11.85
CA GLU A 20 0.27 -11.10 -11.49
C GLU A 20 0.56 -11.04 -9.99
N LYS A 21 -0.37 -11.53 -9.15
CA LYS A 21 -0.14 -11.65 -7.71
C LYS A 21 1.03 -12.58 -7.41
N GLU A 22 1.11 -13.72 -8.10
CA GLU A 22 2.19 -14.68 -7.90
C GLU A 22 3.55 -14.08 -8.28
N GLN A 23 3.62 -13.32 -9.39
CA GLN A 23 4.83 -12.60 -9.79
C GLN A 23 5.28 -11.57 -8.74
N MET A 24 4.35 -10.82 -8.15
CA MET A 24 4.70 -9.86 -7.08
C MET A 24 5.17 -10.56 -5.80
N GLN A 25 4.62 -11.72 -5.48
CA GLN A 25 5.03 -12.50 -4.31
C GLN A 25 6.43 -13.13 -4.49
N ARG A 26 6.78 -13.56 -5.70
CA ARG A 26 8.10 -14.18 -6.01
C ARG A 26 9.30 -13.26 -5.74
N GLY A 27 9.12 -11.94 -5.83
CA GLY A 27 10.18 -10.95 -5.56
C GLY A 27 10.25 -10.49 -4.10
N ARG A 28 9.37 -10.98 -3.22
CA ARG A 28 9.26 -10.49 -1.85
C ARG A 28 10.24 -11.25 -0.95
N VAL A 29 11.27 -10.57 -0.49
CA VAL A 29 12.15 -11.07 0.58
C VAL A 29 11.56 -10.61 1.90
N SER A 30 11.14 -11.56 2.75
CA SER A 30 10.84 -11.25 4.15
C SER A 30 12.15 -10.94 4.85
N SER A 31 12.27 -9.73 5.41
CA SER A 31 13.44 -9.33 6.20
C SER A 31 13.60 -10.17 7.49
N GLY A 32 12.59 -10.99 7.83
CA GLY A 32 12.56 -11.78 9.07
C GLY A 32 12.31 -10.96 10.33
N VAL A 33 12.26 -9.63 10.19
CA VAL A 33 11.92 -8.69 11.26
C VAL A 33 10.45 -8.36 11.10
N ALA A 34 9.65 -8.62 12.15
CA ALA A 34 8.29 -8.10 12.20
C ALA A 34 8.39 -6.58 12.35
N THR A 35 7.79 -5.84 11.44
CA THR A 35 7.67 -4.38 11.53
C THR A 35 6.26 -4.08 12.02
N ASP A 36 6.15 -3.39 13.16
CA ASP A 36 4.89 -2.85 13.66
C ASP A 36 4.75 -1.35 13.36
N GLU A 37 3.63 -0.75 13.75
CA GLU A 37 3.38 0.68 13.49
C GLU A 37 4.40 1.59 14.19
N ALA A 38 4.86 1.19 15.38
CA ALA A 38 5.84 1.99 16.13
C ALA A 38 7.20 2.04 15.41
N ASP A 39 7.56 0.99 14.67
CA ASP A 39 8.79 0.94 13.87
C ASP A 39 8.79 1.92 12.69
N ILE A 40 7.63 2.33 12.19
CA ILE A 40 7.48 3.21 11.02
C ILE A 40 7.06 4.64 11.39
N ASP A 41 6.58 4.86 12.60
CA ASP A 41 6.02 6.14 13.04
C ASP A 41 7.03 7.29 12.97
N GLU A 42 8.28 7.08 13.38
CA GLU A 42 9.34 8.11 13.31
C GLU A 42 9.67 8.50 11.86
N ILE A 43 9.65 7.53 10.94
CA ILE A 43 9.99 7.76 9.53
C ILE A 43 8.85 8.48 8.80
N LEU A 44 7.60 8.14 9.12
CA LEU A 44 6.42 8.63 8.41
C LEU A 44 5.78 9.85 9.06
N TYR A 45 5.89 9.98 10.39
CA TYR A 45 5.13 10.95 11.16
C TYR A 45 5.95 11.90 12.03
N GLY A 46 7.23 11.62 12.28
CA GLY A 46 8.22 12.56 12.85
C GLY A 46 7.82 13.22 14.17
#